data_AF-A0A7D3WLL1-F1
#
_entry.id   AF-A0A7D3WLL1-F1
#
_cell.length_a   1.000
_cell.length_b   1.000
_cell.length_c   1.000
_cell.angle_alpha   90.00
_cell.angle_beta   90.00
_cell.angle_gamma   90.00
#
_symmetry.space_group_name_H-M   'P 1'
#
loop_
_entity.id
_entity.type
_entity.pdbx_description
1 polymer ?
#
loop_
_entity_poly.entity_id
_entity_poly.type
_entity_poly.pdbx_seq_one_letter_code
_entity_poly.pdbx_strand_id
1 'polypeptide(L)'
;MPADSLAPDTTNARAVPMPATDSATTAPGSEARAALLQLSPQLTQLADRADLRDDATVREQRDNFTSATARLADGDPRAGLRPGLVAAANLLLAVQQKAYPNLDTSANDLVRQAGRLLGRDATPAEQTQNRAYLAQLASLLQAVSEPAGKQL
;
A
#
# COMPACT_ATOMS: atom_id res chain seq x y z
N MET A 1 -35.98 25.50 -64.04
CA MET A 1 -35.99 24.37 -63.08
C MET A 1 -34.84 23.43 -63.45
N PRO A 2 -34.05 22.92 -62.51
CA PRO A 2 -33.14 23.56 -61.54
C PRO A 2 -31.65 23.28 -61.92
N ALA A 3 -30.73 24.22 -61.76
CA ALA A 3 -29.91 24.50 -60.57
C ALA A 3 -28.75 23.49 -60.34
N ASP A 4 -27.60 23.91 -60.84
CA ASP A 4 -26.27 23.80 -60.22
C ASP A 4 -26.34 23.79 -58.68
N SER A 5 -25.64 22.86 -58.02
CA SER A 5 -25.15 23.03 -56.64
C SER A 5 -24.13 21.95 -56.28
N LEU A 6 -22.87 22.41 -56.32
CA LEU A 6 -21.68 21.98 -55.59
C LEU A 6 -21.88 21.05 -54.39
N ALA A 7 -20.96 20.07 -54.32
CA ALA A 7 -20.66 19.27 -53.14
C ALA A 7 -20.37 20.13 -51.89
N PRO A 8 -20.52 19.52 -50.72
CA PRO A 8 -19.43 19.60 -49.76
C PRO A 8 -18.92 18.19 -49.41
N ASP A 9 -17.62 18.04 -49.63
CA ASP A 9 -16.67 17.51 -48.66
C ASP A 9 -17.30 16.58 -47.60
N THR A 10 -17.39 15.30 -47.93
CA THR A 10 -17.39 14.29 -46.86
C THR A 10 -15.97 14.26 -46.33
N THR A 11 -15.71 15.21 -45.42
CA THR A 11 -14.52 15.22 -44.60
C THR A 11 -14.34 13.81 -44.09
N ASN A 12 -13.27 13.21 -44.60
CA ASN A 12 -12.72 11.96 -44.18
C ASN A 12 -12.39 12.13 -42.70
N ALA A 13 -13.38 11.88 -41.84
CA ALA A 13 -13.19 11.69 -40.43
C ALA A 13 -12.39 10.39 -40.34
N ARG A 14 -11.08 10.52 -40.49
CA ARG A 14 -10.09 9.72 -39.79
C ARG A 14 -10.51 9.77 -38.33
N ALA A 15 -11.41 8.86 -37.96
CA ALA A 15 -11.47 8.33 -36.63
C ALA A 15 -10.09 7.70 -36.47
N VAL A 16 -9.15 8.52 -35.98
CA VAL A 16 -7.95 8.04 -35.34
C VAL A 16 -8.46 7.00 -34.36
N PRO A 17 -8.11 5.72 -34.47
CA PRO A 17 -8.37 4.82 -33.37
C PRO A 17 -7.59 5.42 -32.22
N MET A 18 -8.32 6.12 -31.33
CA MET A 18 -7.78 6.46 -30.02
C MET A 18 -7.24 5.13 -29.49
N PRO A 19 -5.99 5.07 -29.00
CA PRO A 19 -5.55 3.87 -28.33
C PRO A 19 -6.59 3.64 -27.25
N ALA A 20 -7.33 2.53 -27.36
CA ALA A 20 -8.10 2.03 -26.26
C ALA A 20 -7.15 2.09 -25.09
N THR A 21 -7.45 2.93 -24.11
CA THR A 21 -6.73 2.96 -22.85
C THR A 21 -6.79 1.53 -22.40
N ASP A 22 -5.68 0.82 -22.58
CA ASP A 22 -5.45 -0.49 -22.01
C ASP A 22 -5.79 -0.23 -20.56
N SER A 23 -6.98 -0.68 -20.16
CA SER A 23 -7.32 -0.81 -18.76
C SER A 23 -6.36 -1.88 -18.35
N ALA A 24 -5.15 -1.43 -18.00
CA ALA A 24 -4.03 -2.25 -17.64
C ALA A 24 -4.66 -3.23 -16.68
N THR A 25 -4.73 -4.48 -17.12
CA THR A 25 -5.00 -5.61 -16.25
C THR A 25 -3.81 -5.59 -15.32
N THR A 26 -3.91 -4.72 -14.32
CA THR A 26 -3.02 -4.61 -13.19
C THR A 26 -3.32 -5.92 -12.53
N ALA A 27 -2.46 -6.91 -12.79
CA ALA A 27 -2.65 -8.26 -12.30
C ALA A 27 -3.03 -8.09 -10.83
N PRO A 28 -4.15 -8.66 -10.37
CA PRO A 28 -4.75 -8.29 -9.10
C PRO A 28 -3.78 -8.29 -7.90
N GLY A 29 -2.70 -9.08 -7.98
CA GLY A 29 -1.56 -9.07 -7.06
C GLY A 29 -0.69 -7.81 -6.99
N SER A 30 -0.92 -6.86 -7.87
CA SER A 30 -0.10 -5.65 -7.99
C SER A 30 -0.67 -4.50 -7.16
N GLU A 31 -1.96 -4.50 -6.84
CA GLU A 31 -2.61 -3.42 -6.08
C GLU A 31 -2.15 -3.42 -4.61
N ALA A 32 -2.26 -4.56 -3.92
CA ALA A 32 -1.82 -4.67 -2.53
C ALA A 32 -0.30 -4.49 -2.40
N ARG A 33 0.46 -4.98 -3.39
CA ARG A 33 1.91 -4.74 -3.50
C ARG A 33 2.21 -3.25 -3.62
N ALA A 34 1.55 -2.56 -4.55
CA ALA A 34 1.74 -1.13 -4.77
C ALA A 34 1.39 -0.33 -3.50
N ALA A 35 0.26 -0.65 -2.86
CA ALA A 35 -0.14 -0.01 -1.61
C ALA A 35 0.88 -0.21 -0.48
N LEU A 36 1.40 -1.44 -0.29
CA LEU A 36 2.44 -1.67 0.71
C LEU A 36 3.72 -0.90 0.43
N LEU A 37 4.14 -0.85 -0.85
CA LEU A 37 5.33 -0.08 -1.26
C LEU A 37 5.12 1.43 -1.10
N GLN A 38 3.90 1.94 -1.29
CA GLN A 38 3.55 3.34 -1.03
C GLN A 38 3.60 3.69 0.47
N LEU A 39 3.22 2.76 1.35
CA LEU A 39 3.27 2.95 2.81
C LEU A 39 4.69 2.77 3.38
N SER A 40 5.56 2.06 2.67
CA SER A 40 6.94 1.78 3.09
C SER A 40 7.74 3.02 3.52
N PRO A 41 7.84 4.10 2.72
CA PRO A 41 8.58 5.29 3.13
C PRO A 41 8.00 5.95 4.39
N GLN A 42 6.68 5.94 4.57
CA GLN A 42 6.03 6.52 5.75
C GLN A 42 6.34 5.70 7.03
N LEU A 43 6.31 4.37 6.93
CA LEU A 43 6.68 3.48 8.04
C LEU A 43 8.14 3.63 8.44
N THR A 44 9.05 3.71 7.46
CA THR A 44 10.48 3.94 7.74
C THR A 44 10.71 5.33 8.34
N GLN A 45 10.08 6.38 7.81
CA GLN A 45 10.18 7.74 8.37
C GLN A 45 9.64 7.82 9.81
N LEU A 46 8.54 7.12 10.11
CA LEU A 46 8.01 7.02 11.46
C LEU A 46 9.04 6.39 12.40
N ALA A 47 9.62 5.26 12.01
CA ALA A 47 10.65 4.56 12.79
C ALA A 47 11.93 5.39 12.99
N ASP A 48 12.26 6.24 12.01
CA ASP A 48 13.45 7.11 12.02
C ASP A 48 13.26 8.42 12.80
N ARG A 49 12.08 8.68 13.37
CA ARG A 49 11.87 9.84 14.25
C ARG A 49 12.84 9.82 15.42
N ALA A 50 13.26 11.01 15.86
CA ALA A 50 14.28 11.16 16.90
C ALA A 50 13.92 10.50 18.24
N ASP A 51 12.64 10.42 18.58
CA ASP A 51 12.13 9.79 19.81
C ASP A 51 12.03 8.25 19.72
N LEU A 52 12.17 7.68 18.52
CA LEU A 52 11.96 6.26 18.22
C LEU A 52 13.22 5.55 17.72
N ARG A 53 14.04 6.23 16.92
CA ARG A 53 15.17 5.63 16.17
C ARG A 53 16.26 5.01 17.04
N ASP A 54 16.39 5.46 18.28
CA ASP A 54 17.39 4.98 19.25
C ASP A 54 16.86 3.79 20.07
N ASP A 55 15.58 3.44 19.94
CA ASP A 55 15.02 2.23 20.55
C ASP A 55 15.44 0.99 19.74
N ALA A 56 16.05 0.02 20.43
CA ALA A 56 16.59 -1.18 19.80
C ALA A 56 15.50 -2.01 19.10
N THR A 57 14.30 -2.10 19.69
CA THR A 57 13.19 -2.90 19.14
C THR A 57 12.63 -2.23 17.88
N VAL A 58 12.44 -0.91 17.92
CA VAL A 58 11.96 -0.16 16.74
C VAL A 58 12.96 -0.27 15.59
N ARG A 59 14.25 -0.11 15.88
CA ARG A 59 15.32 -0.24 14.87
C ARG A 59 15.35 -1.63 14.23
N GLU A 60 15.27 -2.69 15.05
CA GLU A 60 15.23 -4.07 14.55
C GLU A 60 14.02 -4.28 13.64
N GLN A 61 12.83 -3.83 14.05
CA GLN A 61 11.62 -4.01 13.23
C GLN A 61 11.65 -3.19 11.94
N ARG A 62 12.29 -2.01 11.93
CA ARG A 62 12.50 -1.21 10.72
C ARG A 62 13.41 -1.95 9.74
N ASP A 63 14.50 -2.54 10.23
CA ASP A 63 15.45 -3.28 9.40
C ASP A 63 14.79 -4.57 8.85
N ASN A 64 14.01 -5.27 9.68
CA ASN A 64 13.20 -6.42 9.27
C ASN A 64 12.16 -6.04 8.19
N PHE A 65 11.46 -4.91 8.36
CA PHE A 65 10.51 -4.40 7.39
C PHE A 65 11.18 -4.08 6.06
N THR A 66 12.31 -3.36 6.09
CA THR A 66 13.09 -3.02 4.90
C THR A 66 13.54 -4.28 4.16
N SER A 67 13.99 -5.31 4.89
CA SER A 67 14.38 -6.60 4.31
C SER A 67 13.18 -7.33 3.68
N ALA A 68 12.04 -7.33 4.37
CA ALA A 68 10.82 -8.00 3.91
C ALA A 68 10.20 -7.35 2.67
N THR A 69 10.34 -6.03 2.51
CA THR A 69 9.83 -5.30 1.35
C THR A 69 10.84 -5.18 0.21
N ALA A 70 12.14 -5.39 0.44
CA ALA A 70 13.16 -5.32 -0.62
C ALA A 70 12.83 -6.20 -1.83
N ARG A 71 12.51 -7.48 -1.59
CA ARG A 71 12.12 -8.41 -2.68
C ARG A 71 10.83 -7.97 -3.40
N LEU A 72 9.91 -7.32 -2.68
CA LEU A 72 8.71 -6.75 -3.27
C LEU A 72 9.03 -5.48 -4.08
N ALA A 73 10.02 -4.70 -3.70
CA ALA A 73 10.45 -3.53 -4.47
C ALA A 73 11.21 -3.96 -5.75
N ASP A 74 12.00 -5.05 -5.67
CA ASP A 74 12.81 -5.58 -6.77
C ASP A 74 12.02 -6.24 -7.91
N GLY A 75 10.69 -6.26 -7.83
CA GLY A 75 9.86 -6.86 -8.89
C GLY A 75 9.75 -8.38 -8.82
N ASP A 76 10.31 -9.06 -7.81
CA ASP A 76 10.30 -10.54 -7.74
C ASP A 76 8.86 -11.10 -7.74
N PRO A 77 8.47 -11.90 -8.75
CA PRO A 77 7.13 -12.47 -8.86
C PRO A 77 6.85 -13.57 -7.82
N ARG A 78 7.89 -14.09 -7.15
CA ARG A 78 7.78 -15.08 -6.07
C ARG A 78 7.68 -14.44 -4.69
N ALA A 79 7.88 -13.13 -4.59
CA ALA A 79 7.77 -12.41 -3.33
C ALA A 79 6.29 -12.32 -2.91
N GLY A 80 5.92 -13.11 -1.90
CA GLY A 80 4.59 -13.01 -1.29
C GLY A 80 4.44 -11.72 -0.47
N LEU A 81 3.21 -11.23 -0.31
CA LEU A 81 2.92 -10.01 0.46
C LEU A 81 3.09 -10.20 1.97
N ARG A 82 2.88 -11.44 2.45
CA ARG A 82 2.81 -11.76 3.88
C ARG A 82 4.00 -11.26 4.68
N PRO A 83 5.28 -11.50 4.29
CA PRO A 83 6.43 -11.04 5.07
C PRO A 83 6.42 -9.53 5.28
N GLY A 84 6.11 -8.76 4.23
CA GLY A 84 6.03 -7.30 4.32
C GLY A 84 4.86 -6.81 5.18
N LEU A 85 3.68 -7.42 5.05
CA LEU A 85 2.49 -7.08 5.86
C LEU A 85 2.70 -7.38 7.36
N VAL A 86 3.34 -8.51 7.67
CA VAL A 86 3.67 -8.91 9.05
C VAL A 86 4.76 -8.00 9.63
N ALA A 87 5.82 -7.71 8.87
CA ALA A 87 6.87 -6.83 9.34
C ALA A 87 6.37 -5.40 9.57
N ALA A 88 5.48 -4.89 8.72
CA ALA A 88 4.84 -3.59 8.92
C ALA A 88 3.99 -3.55 10.21
N ALA A 89 3.25 -4.64 10.51
CA ALA A 89 2.48 -4.76 11.75
C ALA A 89 3.37 -4.73 12.99
N ASN A 90 4.45 -5.51 12.97
CA ASN A 90 5.38 -5.59 14.09
C ASN A 90 6.14 -4.28 14.31
N LEU A 91 6.45 -3.55 13.23
CA LEU A 91 7.02 -2.21 13.32
C LEU A 91 6.04 -1.24 13.99
N LEU A 92 4.78 -1.22 13.56
CA LEU A 92 3.75 -0.38 14.19
C LEU A 92 3.54 -0.75 15.66
N LEU A 93 3.55 -2.04 16.00
CA LEU A 93 3.47 -2.50 17.39
C LEU A 93 4.65 -1.99 18.22
N ALA A 94 5.89 -2.10 17.71
CA ALA A 94 7.07 -1.60 18.41
C ALA A 94 7.02 -0.08 18.64
N VAL A 95 6.63 0.68 17.61
CA VAL A 95 6.45 2.14 17.72
C VAL A 95 5.36 2.47 18.74
N GLN A 96 4.25 1.74 18.70
CA GLN A 96 3.11 1.95 19.55
C GLN A 96 3.42 1.62 21.03
N GLN A 97 4.12 0.52 21.31
CA GLN A 97 4.60 0.19 22.66
C GLN A 97 5.56 1.25 23.22
N LYS A 98 6.36 1.86 22.34
CA LYS A 98 7.34 2.88 22.73
C LYS A 98 6.72 4.25 23.00
N ALA A 99 5.84 4.72 22.12
CA ALA A 99 5.39 6.12 22.11
C ALA A 99 3.87 6.32 22.23
N TYR A 100 3.06 5.28 22.03
CA TYR A 100 1.60 5.36 21.99
C TYR A 100 0.92 4.22 22.77
N PRO A 101 1.16 4.07 24.09
CA PRO A 101 0.62 2.95 24.88
C PRO A 101 -0.92 2.89 24.86
N ASN A 102 -1.61 4.00 24.60
CA ASN A 102 -3.07 4.04 24.52
C ASN A 102 -3.66 3.33 23.28
N LEU A 103 -2.83 2.99 22.28
CA LEU A 103 -3.25 2.35 21.03
C LEU A 103 -2.96 0.84 20.99
N ASP A 104 -2.70 0.22 22.14
CA ASP A 104 -2.21 -1.17 22.26
C ASP A 104 -3.12 -2.20 21.63
N THR A 105 -4.43 -2.05 21.83
CA THR A 105 -5.42 -2.95 21.24
C THR A 105 -5.33 -2.95 19.71
N SER A 106 -5.22 -1.78 19.07
CA SER A 106 -5.25 -1.65 17.61
C SER A 106 -4.02 -2.28 16.94
N ALA A 107 -2.83 -2.10 17.51
CA ALA A 107 -1.61 -2.68 16.93
C ALA A 107 -1.55 -4.21 17.15
N ASN A 108 -1.96 -4.68 18.33
CA ASN A 108 -2.06 -6.11 18.60
C ASN A 108 -3.08 -6.82 17.69
N ASP A 109 -4.21 -6.17 17.42
CA ASP A 109 -5.21 -6.66 16.47
C ASP A 109 -4.63 -6.78 15.06
N LEU A 110 -3.85 -5.77 14.63
CA LEU A 110 -3.19 -5.76 13.34
C LEU A 110 -2.22 -6.94 13.18
N VAL A 111 -1.37 -7.19 14.19
CA VAL A 111 -0.44 -8.34 14.19
C VAL A 111 -1.20 -9.68 14.11
N ARG A 112 -2.29 -9.84 14.88
CA ARG A 112 -3.13 -11.05 14.81
C ARG A 112 -3.82 -11.22 13.45
N GLN A 113 -4.18 -10.14 12.77
CA GLN A 113 -4.73 -10.21 11.42
C GLN A 113 -3.65 -10.57 10.41
N ALA A 114 -2.46 -9.97 10.49
CA ALA A 114 -1.33 -10.28 9.64
C ALA A 114 -0.95 -11.77 9.68
N GLY A 115 -0.99 -12.38 10.86
CA GLY A 115 -0.74 -13.80 11.05
C GLY A 115 -1.72 -14.73 10.33
N ARG A 116 -2.96 -14.26 10.09
CA ARG A 116 -4.04 -14.99 9.41
C ARG A 116 -4.08 -14.76 7.91
N LEU A 117 -3.38 -13.74 7.40
CA LEU A 117 -3.30 -13.49 5.96
C LEU A 117 -2.45 -14.57 5.28
N LEU A 118 -2.98 -15.07 4.17
CA LEU A 118 -2.22 -15.93 3.27
C LEU A 118 -1.10 -15.16 2.56
N GLY A 119 -1.26 -13.83 2.43
CA GLY A 119 -0.38 -12.91 1.68
C GLY A 119 -0.15 -13.33 0.23
N ARG A 120 -1.11 -14.10 -0.29
CA ARG A 120 -1.37 -14.31 -1.71
C ARG A 120 -2.40 -13.29 -2.15
N ASP A 121 -2.51 -13.10 -3.45
CA ASP A 121 -3.40 -12.10 -4.04
C ASP A 121 -4.00 -12.61 -5.36
N ALA A 122 -4.20 -13.93 -5.43
CA ALA A 122 -4.60 -14.63 -6.64
C ALA A 122 -6.13 -14.64 -6.82
N THR A 123 -6.87 -14.55 -5.72
CA THR A 123 -8.35 -14.58 -5.73
C THR A 123 -8.96 -13.25 -5.28
N PRO A 124 -10.19 -12.91 -5.71
CA PRO A 124 -10.88 -11.70 -5.24
C PRO A 124 -11.07 -11.64 -3.72
N ALA A 125 -11.24 -12.80 -3.07
CA ALA A 125 -11.35 -12.88 -1.62
C ALA A 125 -10.03 -12.49 -0.93
N GLU A 126 -8.90 -13.00 -1.43
CA GLU A 126 -7.57 -12.63 -0.93
C GLU A 126 -7.29 -11.13 -1.13
N GLN A 127 -7.63 -10.58 -2.31
CA GLN A 127 -7.50 -9.15 -2.60
C GLN A 127 -8.31 -8.28 -1.65
N THR A 128 -9.55 -8.68 -1.38
CA THR A 128 -10.43 -7.96 -0.45
C THR A 128 -9.86 -7.97 0.97
N GLN A 129 -9.32 -9.12 1.41
CA GLN A 129 -8.67 -9.25 2.72
C GLN A 129 -7.40 -8.38 2.80
N ASN A 130 -6.54 -8.42 1.79
CA ASN A 130 -5.33 -7.62 1.73
C ASN A 130 -5.63 -6.12 1.73
N ARG A 131 -6.62 -5.68 0.95
CA ARG A 131 -7.05 -4.27 0.88
C ARG A 131 -7.61 -3.79 2.22
N ALA A 132 -8.48 -4.59 2.85
CA ALA A 132 -9.03 -4.25 4.17
C ALA A 132 -7.93 -4.13 5.24
N TYR A 133 -6.98 -5.06 5.21
CA TYR A 133 -5.84 -5.03 6.12
C TYR A 133 -4.95 -3.79 5.90
N LEU A 134 -4.61 -3.48 4.65
CA LEU A 134 -3.80 -2.31 4.31
C LEU A 134 -4.49 -0.99 4.68
N ALA A 135 -5.82 -0.92 4.58
CA ALA A 135 -6.59 0.23 5.03
C ALA A 135 -6.51 0.42 6.55
N GLN A 136 -6.60 -0.67 7.33
CA GLN A 136 -6.41 -0.61 8.79
C GLN A 136 -4.98 -0.21 9.16
N LEU A 137 -3.99 -0.73 8.44
CA LEU A 137 -2.59 -0.39 8.64
C LEU A 137 -2.33 1.10 8.38
N ALA A 138 -2.86 1.64 7.29
CA ALA A 138 -2.76 3.06 6.97
C ALA A 138 -3.46 3.95 8.01
N SER A 139 -4.62 3.54 8.51
CA SER A 139 -5.34 4.27 9.56
C SER A 139 -4.55 4.29 10.88
N LEU A 140 -3.96 3.17 11.27
CA LEU A 140 -3.12 3.11 12.47
C LEU A 140 -1.85 3.94 12.29
N LEU A 141 -1.18 3.83 11.14
CA LEU A 141 -0.03 4.64 10.79
C LEU A 141 -0.34 6.13 10.91
N GLN A 142 -1.49 6.59 10.39
CA GLN A 142 -1.91 7.98 10.51
C GLN A 142 -2.10 8.40 11.99
N ALA A 143 -2.69 7.53 12.81
CA ALA A 143 -2.89 7.80 14.24
C ALA A 143 -1.56 7.94 15.03
N VAL A 144 -0.53 7.16 14.66
CA VAL A 144 0.80 7.22 15.29
C VAL A 144 1.78 8.17 14.60
N SER A 145 1.41 8.71 13.43
CA SER A 145 2.22 9.72 12.72
C SER A 145 2.16 11.09 13.38
N GLU A 146 1.04 11.41 14.05
CA GLU A 146 0.91 12.61 14.88
C GLU A 146 1.75 12.46 16.16
N PRO A 147 2.53 13.47 16.58
CA PRO A 147 3.31 13.39 17.82
C PRO A 147 2.40 13.11 19.02
N ALA A 148 2.79 12.18 19.91
CA ALA A 148 2.00 11.74 21.07
C ALA A 148 1.51 12.89 21.99
N GLY A 149 2.10 14.08 21.90
CA GLY A 149 1.68 15.28 22.65
C GLY A 149 0.59 16.14 22.00
N LYS A 150 0.05 15.77 20.82
CA LYS A 150 -1.01 16.53 20.11
C LYS A 150 -2.34 15.79 19.97
N GLN A 151 -2.51 14.63 20.60
CA GLN A 151 -3.80 13.96 20.66
C GLN A 151 -4.68 14.69 21.70
N LEU A 152 -5.35 15.76 21.24
CA LEU A 152 -6.33 16.56 21.99
C LEU A 152 -7.70 15.88 22.01
#